data_AF-A0A1G5G849-F1
#
_entry.id   AF-A0A1G5G849-F1
#
_cell.length_a   1.000
_cell.length_b   1.000
_cell.length_c   1.000
_cell.angle_alpha   90.00
_cell.angle_beta   90.00
_cell.angle_gamma   90.00
#
_symmetry.space_group_name_H-M   'P 1'
#
loop_
_entity.id
_entity.type
_entity.pdbx_description
1 polymer ?
#
loop_
_entity_poly.entity_id
_entity_poly.type
_entity_poly.pdbx_seq_one_letter_code
_entity_poly.pdbx_strand_id
1 'polypeptide(L)'
;MKRIKQCIALLLCPIILSACAGQAPEEPSNEVTEETSNELTPDNIPEWSKAYAEYLRTGAEYISFADGGSELSYTLIYLDDDDIPELFVDTGIEASGQMVITYYDGKIVEQYLSRIGSQYIEKSGLIYTDTGHMDYYPISITKLENGVFTEIASGIRYVSEEDFKKMGEDENYPYTLTYEWGDETVTEEEFNAHVAEYYDVDKGKQPDNYYSYDEFLYLLENGKWYSADHKYELIAQDCSWNDAQKICLEKGGYLATVTCTDEAKVISELIKEEGHTDKAFFVGYRSCEWVGDTFCSFRWINKDGSYQEVMPSMYDFWDYHSPGYDYTKNEWSFQGGEQEVGLAKFFEEDGMIYIFDAPDRILNVSPEYTGKLGFVCEYD
;
A
#
# COMPACT_ATOMS: atom_id res chain seq x y z
N MET A 1 -6.68 33.69 -54.82
CA MET A 1 -7.16 34.51 -55.96
C MET A 1 -8.50 33.92 -56.43
N LYS A 2 -9.58 34.74 -56.49
CA LYS A 2 -10.97 34.44 -56.96
C LYS A 2 -11.75 33.44 -56.07
N ARG A 3 -12.77 33.77 -55.27
CA ARG A 3 -13.88 34.78 -55.28
C ARG A 3 -14.99 34.51 -56.31
N ILE A 4 -16.23 34.46 -55.79
CA ILE A 4 -17.55 34.89 -56.35
C ILE A 4 -18.54 33.73 -56.67
N LYS A 5 -19.60 33.54 -55.83
CA LYS A 5 -21.04 33.96 -55.91
C LYS A 5 -21.81 33.24 -57.06
N GLN A 6 -23.07 32.79 -56.95
CA GLN A 6 -24.36 33.49 -56.72
C GLN A 6 -25.50 32.46 -57.05
N CYS A 7 -26.66 32.30 -56.39
CA CYS A 7 -27.97 32.99 -56.52
C CYS A 7 -29.04 32.05 -55.87
N ILE A 8 -29.88 32.42 -54.88
CA ILE A 8 -31.21 33.10 -54.91
C ILE A 8 -32.35 32.38 -55.67
N ALA A 9 -33.38 31.93 -54.94
CA ALA A 9 -34.85 32.11 -55.18
C ALA A 9 -35.63 31.36 -54.07
N LEU A 10 -36.21 31.99 -53.03
CA LEU A 10 -37.46 32.76 -52.93
C LEU A 10 -38.72 32.04 -53.46
N LEU A 11 -39.53 31.51 -52.53
CA LEU A 11 -40.94 31.20 -52.71
C LEU A 11 -41.72 31.73 -51.50
N LEU A 12 -42.77 32.50 -51.80
CA LEU A 12 -43.58 33.33 -50.93
C LEU A 12 -44.91 32.65 -50.57
N CYS A 13 -45.34 32.93 -49.33
CA CYS A 13 -46.72 33.06 -48.84
C CYS A 13 -47.55 31.80 -48.48
N PRO A 14 -48.58 31.92 -47.60
CA PRO A 14 -48.98 33.08 -46.79
C PRO A 14 -49.14 32.80 -45.28
N ILE A 15 -49.13 33.91 -44.55
CA ILE A 15 -49.43 34.11 -43.13
C ILE A 15 -50.91 33.80 -42.87
N ILE A 16 -51.20 33.01 -41.82
CA ILE A 16 -52.47 33.07 -41.09
C ILE A 16 -52.15 33.57 -39.69
N LEU A 17 -52.64 34.77 -39.37
CA LEU A 17 -52.69 35.29 -38.01
C LEU A 17 -53.73 34.49 -37.21
N SER A 18 -53.32 33.96 -36.05
CA SER A 18 -54.22 33.80 -34.91
C SER A 18 -53.49 34.25 -33.65
N ALA A 19 -54.10 35.21 -32.97
CA ALA A 19 -53.63 35.79 -31.72
C ALA A 19 -53.83 34.81 -30.55
N CYS A 20 -52.89 34.79 -29.61
CA CYS A 20 -53.09 35.09 -28.18
C CYS A 20 -51.95 34.52 -27.31
N ALA A 21 -51.31 35.43 -26.57
CA ALA A 21 -50.69 35.29 -25.25
C ALA A 21 -49.70 34.13 -24.97
N GLY A 22 -48.46 34.47 -24.62
CA GLY A 22 -47.55 33.58 -23.89
C GLY A 22 -46.09 34.03 -23.96
N GLN A 23 -45.57 34.46 -22.81
CA GLN A 23 -44.18 34.67 -22.36
C GLN A 23 -43.01 34.74 -23.35
N ALA A 24 -42.12 35.72 -23.08
CA ALA A 24 -40.77 35.80 -23.60
C ALA A 24 -39.98 34.51 -23.28
N PRO A 25 -39.08 34.06 -24.17
CA PRO A 25 -38.26 32.88 -23.89
C PRO A 25 -37.24 33.20 -22.80
N GLU A 26 -37.29 32.44 -21.70
CA GLU A 26 -36.26 32.40 -20.67
C GLU A 26 -34.94 31.89 -21.29
N GLU A 27 -33.85 32.56 -20.95
CA GLU A 27 -32.49 32.10 -21.24
C GLU A 27 -32.23 30.80 -20.46
N PRO A 28 -31.56 29.79 -21.04
CA PRO A 28 -31.23 28.58 -20.31
C PRO A 28 -30.25 28.92 -19.19
N SER A 29 -30.67 28.66 -17.95
CA SER A 29 -29.82 28.66 -16.77
C SER A 29 -28.69 27.66 -16.98
N ASN A 30 -27.45 28.14 -16.97
CA ASN A 30 -26.28 27.29 -16.75
C ASN A 30 -26.39 26.70 -15.35
N GLU A 31 -26.92 25.48 -15.25
CA GLU A 31 -26.55 24.58 -14.16
C GLU A 31 -25.07 24.26 -14.34
N VAL A 32 -24.24 24.94 -13.57
CA VAL A 32 -22.89 24.47 -13.28
C VAL A 32 -23.09 23.24 -12.42
N THR A 33 -23.03 22.06 -13.03
CA THR A 33 -22.77 20.82 -12.30
C THR A 33 -21.42 21.00 -11.62
N GLU A 34 -21.43 21.18 -10.30
CA GLU A 34 -20.22 20.97 -9.49
C GLU A 34 -19.75 19.55 -9.80
N GLU A 35 -18.64 19.42 -10.51
CA GLU A 35 -17.85 18.20 -10.48
C GLU A 35 -17.41 18.05 -9.03
N THR A 36 -18.17 17.26 -8.26
CA THR A 36 -17.73 16.78 -6.95
C THR A 36 -16.46 15.97 -7.20
N SER A 37 -15.31 16.54 -6.89
CA SER A 37 -14.04 15.83 -6.90
C SER A 37 -14.17 14.59 -6.01
N ASN A 38 -13.90 13.40 -6.55
CA ASN A 38 -13.85 12.16 -5.76
C ASN A 38 -12.53 12.01 -4.97
N GLU A 39 -11.65 13.01 -5.05
CA GLU A 39 -10.41 13.06 -4.28
C GLU A 39 -10.71 13.13 -2.78
N LEU A 40 -10.10 12.20 -2.06
CA LEU A 40 -10.12 12.14 -0.62
C LEU A 40 -9.25 13.27 -0.06
N THR A 41 -9.87 14.24 0.60
CA THR A 41 -9.17 15.39 1.22
C THR A 41 -9.83 15.79 2.53
N PRO A 42 -9.16 16.53 3.43
CA PRO A 42 -9.77 16.97 4.68
C PRO A 42 -11.02 17.84 4.52
N ASP A 43 -11.12 18.57 3.41
CA ASP A 43 -12.28 19.43 3.11
C ASP A 43 -13.42 18.67 2.42
N ASN A 44 -13.16 17.47 1.91
CA ASN A 44 -14.12 16.66 1.15
C ASN A 44 -13.91 15.17 1.40
N ILE A 45 -14.69 14.61 2.34
CA ILE A 45 -14.74 13.18 2.61
C ILE A 45 -15.90 12.57 1.82
N PRO A 46 -15.63 11.81 0.74
CA PRO A 46 -16.66 11.23 -0.12
C PRO A 46 -17.40 10.07 0.55
N GLU A 47 -18.57 9.71 0.01
CA GLU A 47 -19.43 8.67 0.58
C GLU A 47 -18.81 7.28 0.57
N TRP A 48 -18.01 6.94 -0.46
CA TRP A 48 -17.26 5.67 -0.50
C TRP A 48 -16.30 5.55 0.68
N SER A 49 -15.61 6.64 1.04
CA SER A 49 -14.63 6.65 2.13
C SER A 49 -15.31 6.41 3.48
N LYS A 50 -16.46 7.07 3.70
CA LYS A 50 -17.30 6.84 4.89
C LYS A 50 -17.81 5.41 4.95
N ALA A 51 -18.22 4.85 3.80
CA ALA A 51 -18.70 3.47 3.71
C ALA A 51 -17.60 2.46 4.05
N TYR A 52 -16.36 2.67 3.59
CA TYR A 52 -15.23 1.84 3.98
C TYR A 52 -14.87 1.99 5.46
N ALA A 53 -14.86 3.20 6.01
CA ALA A 53 -14.62 3.40 7.44
C ALA A 53 -15.67 2.67 8.30
N GLU A 54 -16.93 2.72 7.90
CA GLU A 54 -18.00 1.96 8.59
C GLU A 54 -17.86 0.44 8.39
N TYR A 55 -17.48 -0.01 7.19
CA TYR A 55 -17.18 -1.42 6.92
C TYR A 55 -16.07 -1.94 7.83
N LEU A 56 -14.97 -1.18 8.00
CA LEU A 56 -13.86 -1.58 8.86
C LEU A 56 -14.27 -1.69 10.34
N ARG A 57 -15.07 -0.75 10.84
CA ARG A 57 -15.55 -0.78 12.23
C ARG A 57 -16.52 -1.92 12.51
N THR A 58 -17.38 -2.26 11.54
CA THR A 58 -18.45 -3.25 11.72
C THR A 58 -18.05 -4.66 11.27
N GLY A 59 -17.14 -4.76 10.30
CA GLY A 59 -16.58 -6.00 9.75
C GLY A 59 -15.46 -6.61 10.60
N ALA A 60 -14.99 -5.92 11.63
CA ALA A 60 -13.93 -6.38 12.54
C ALA A 60 -14.19 -7.77 13.16
N GLU A 61 -15.45 -8.22 13.26
CA GLU A 61 -15.78 -9.57 13.74
C GLU A 61 -15.35 -10.70 12.77
N TYR A 62 -15.28 -10.44 11.45
CA TYR A 62 -14.83 -11.43 10.45
C TYR A 62 -13.32 -11.39 10.20
N ILE A 63 -12.65 -10.30 10.59
CA ILE A 63 -11.20 -10.11 10.46
C ILE A 63 -10.42 -10.83 11.58
N SER A 64 -11.12 -11.35 12.59
CA SER A 64 -10.60 -12.09 13.75
C SER A 64 -9.94 -13.46 13.43
N PHE A 65 -9.67 -13.81 12.17
CA PHE A 65 -8.96 -15.05 11.83
C PHE A 65 -7.46 -15.01 12.18
N ALA A 66 -6.93 -13.85 12.60
CA ALA A 66 -5.56 -13.67 13.06
C ALA A 66 -5.34 -14.18 14.52
N ASP A 67 -5.64 -15.45 14.77
CA ASP A 67 -5.20 -16.14 15.99
C ASP A 67 -3.68 -16.39 15.86
N GLY A 68 -2.88 -15.35 16.12
CA GLY A 68 -1.42 -15.42 15.96
C GLY A 68 -0.65 -14.11 15.73
N GLY A 69 -1.30 -12.94 15.78
CA GLY A 69 -0.59 -11.65 15.77
C GLY A 69 -0.27 -11.06 14.40
N SER A 70 -1.00 -11.41 13.33
CA SER A 70 -0.93 -10.69 12.06
C SER A 70 -1.87 -9.47 12.09
N GLU A 71 -1.30 -8.28 12.15
CA GLU A 71 -2.05 -7.05 11.84
C GLU A 71 -2.41 -7.07 10.35
N LEU A 72 -3.68 -6.82 10.02
CA LEU A 72 -4.09 -6.64 8.63
C LEU A 72 -3.50 -5.34 8.07
N SER A 73 -3.18 -5.36 6.79
CA SER A 73 -2.69 -4.20 6.04
C SER A 73 -3.74 -3.73 5.04
N TYR A 74 -3.90 -2.41 4.92
CA TYR A 74 -4.96 -1.80 4.11
C TYR A 74 -4.38 -0.82 3.11
N THR A 75 -4.92 -0.77 1.90
CA THR A 75 -4.57 0.26 0.91
C THR A 75 -5.76 0.54 -0.02
N LEU A 76 -5.65 1.58 -0.84
CA LEU A 76 -6.61 1.93 -1.88
C LEU A 76 -5.99 1.67 -3.25
N ILE A 77 -6.73 0.97 -4.10
CA ILE A 77 -6.35 0.72 -5.50
C ILE A 77 -7.43 1.27 -6.43
N TYR A 78 -7.08 1.63 -7.66
CA TYR A 78 -8.06 2.00 -8.68
C TYR A 78 -8.28 0.83 -9.63
N LEU A 79 -9.24 -0.03 -9.31
CA LEU A 79 -9.40 -1.29 -10.03
C LEU A 79 -10.17 -1.12 -11.34
N ASP A 80 -11.33 -0.46 -11.33
CA ASP A 80 -12.17 -0.27 -12.51
C ASP A 80 -12.14 1.17 -13.08
N ASP A 81 -12.87 1.41 -14.17
CA ASP A 81 -12.81 2.65 -14.97
C ASP A 81 -13.68 3.78 -14.38
N ASP A 82 -13.67 3.92 -13.05
CA ASP A 82 -14.27 5.06 -12.35
C ASP A 82 -13.25 5.74 -11.41
N ASP A 83 -13.66 6.82 -10.73
CA ASP A 83 -12.80 7.60 -9.83
C ASP A 83 -12.94 7.20 -8.35
N ILE A 84 -13.66 6.12 -8.06
CA ILE A 84 -13.82 5.54 -6.73
C ILE A 84 -12.74 4.47 -6.57
N PRO A 85 -11.84 4.58 -5.57
CA PRO A 85 -10.89 3.51 -5.33
C PRO A 85 -11.55 2.33 -4.62
N GLU A 86 -11.06 1.12 -4.90
CA GLU A 86 -11.33 -0.09 -4.14
C GLU A 86 -10.43 -0.19 -2.92
N LEU A 87 -11.02 -0.57 -1.79
CA LEU A 87 -10.28 -0.97 -0.60
C LEU A 87 -9.66 -2.36 -0.84
N PHE A 88 -8.34 -2.45 -0.74
CA PHE A 88 -7.59 -3.69 -0.75
C PHE A 88 -7.11 -4.04 0.66
N VAL A 89 -7.33 -5.29 1.07
CA VAL A 89 -6.96 -5.79 2.40
C VAL A 89 -6.03 -6.98 2.24
N ASP A 90 -4.84 -6.90 2.84
CA ASP A 90 -3.89 -7.99 2.91
C ASP A 90 -3.83 -8.55 4.34
N THR A 91 -3.96 -9.87 4.48
CA THR A 91 -3.88 -10.52 5.80
C THR A 91 -2.47 -10.92 6.20
N GLY A 92 -1.48 -10.79 5.33
CA GLY A 92 -0.10 -11.22 5.55
C GLY A 92 0.05 -12.74 5.74
N ILE A 93 -1.01 -13.52 5.48
CA ILE A 93 -1.06 -14.96 5.73
C ILE A 93 -1.61 -15.66 4.49
N GLU A 94 -0.78 -16.49 3.87
CA GLU A 94 -1.09 -17.27 2.66
C GLU A 94 -2.44 -18.01 2.74
N ALA A 95 -2.77 -18.60 3.89
CA ALA A 95 -4.01 -19.36 4.08
C ALA A 95 -5.25 -18.48 4.28
N SER A 96 -5.07 -17.25 4.76
CA SER A 96 -6.15 -16.29 5.01
C SER A 96 -6.39 -15.40 3.80
N GLY A 97 -5.40 -15.22 2.93
CA GLY A 97 -5.55 -14.59 1.62
C GLY A 97 -5.65 -13.07 1.65
N GLN A 98 -6.40 -12.51 0.70
CA GLN A 98 -6.58 -11.06 0.52
C GLN A 98 -8.07 -10.77 0.27
N MET A 99 -8.47 -9.51 0.34
CA MET A 99 -9.84 -9.09 0.00
C MET A 99 -9.83 -7.79 -0.79
N VAL A 100 -10.82 -7.65 -1.68
CA VAL A 100 -11.09 -6.40 -2.39
C VAL A 100 -12.52 -5.98 -2.13
N ILE A 101 -12.72 -4.72 -1.78
CA ILE A 101 -14.00 -4.16 -1.41
C ILE A 101 -14.27 -2.94 -2.28
N THR A 102 -15.33 -3.00 -3.09
CA THR A 102 -15.79 -1.90 -3.95
C THR A 102 -17.03 -1.23 -3.38
N TYR A 103 -17.18 0.07 -3.64
CA TYR A 103 -18.38 0.84 -3.32
C TYR A 103 -19.15 1.15 -4.60
N TYR A 104 -20.25 0.45 -4.82
CA TYR A 104 -21.03 0.56 -6.05
C TYR A 104 -22.52 0.78 -5.74
N ASP A 105 -23.12 1.79 -6.38
CA ASP A 105 -24.55 2.15 -6.24
C ASP A 105 -25.00 2.25 -4.76
N GLY A 106 -24.18 2.92 -3.95
CA GLY A 106 -24.48 3.15 -2.53
C GLY A 106 -24.23 1.96 -1.61
N LYS A 107 -23.56 0.90 -2.09
CA LYS A 107 -23.39 -0.35 -1.35
C LYS A 107 -21.95 -0.84 -1.40
N ILE A 108 -21.56 -1.52 -0.33
CA ILE A 108 -20.32 -2.28 -0.25
C ILE A 108 -20.53 -3.64 -0.91
N VAL A 109 -19.59 -4.03 -1.77
CA VAL A 109 -19.48 -5.38 -2.33
C VAL A 109 -18.06 -5.88 -2.08
N GLU A 110 -17.94 -7.09 -1.54
CA GLU A 110 -16.65 -7.70 -1.18
C GLU A 110 -16.33 -8.89 -2.09
N GLN A 111 -15.05 -9.09 -2.37
CA GLN A 111 -14.48 -10.25 -3.04
C GLN A 111 -13.32 -10.79 -2.22
N TYR A 112 -13.42 -12.06 -1.86
CA TYR A 112 -12.34 -12.79 -1.20
C TYR A 112 -11.37 -13.37 -2.24
N LEU A 113 -10.07 -13.19 -2.01
CA LEU A 113 -8.99 -13.76 -2.79
C LEU A 113 -8.30 -14.80 -1.90
N SER A 114 -8.24 -16.04 -2.36
CA SER A 114 -7.91 -17.19 -1.48
C SER A 114 -6.47 -17.26 -0.98
N ARG A 115 -5.59 -16.37 -1.45
CA ARG A 115 -4.14 -16.37 -1.23
C ARG A 115 -3.58 -14.95 -1.34
N ILE A 116 -2.33 -14.75 -0.89
CA ILE A 116 -1.64 -13.46 -0.91
C ILE A 116 -0.80 -13.29 -2.19
N GLY A 117 -0.52 -12.05 -2.60
CA GLY A 117 0.30 -11.77 -3.79
C GLY A 117 -0.49 -11.55 -5.07
N SER A 118 -1.77 -11.18 -4.96
CA SER A 118 -2.58 -10.79 -6.11
C SER A 118 -2.09 -9.49 -6.74
N GLN A 119 -2.21 -9.39 -8.06
CA GLN A 119 -1.95 -8.17 -8.82
C GLN A 119 -3.19 -7.73 -9.58
N TYR A 120 -3.24 -6.46 -9.98
CA TYR A 120 -4.35 -5.89 -10.72
C TYR A 120 -3.85 -5.02 -11.88
N ILE A 121 -4.68 -4.85 -12.91
CA ILE A 121 -4.41 -3.84 -13.94
C ILE A 121 -5.29 -2.64 -13.61
N GLU A 122 -4.65 -1.51 -13.32
CA GLU A 122 -5.33 -0.26 -12.98
C GLU A 122 -6.38 0.13 -14.05
N LYS A 123 -7.56 0.58 -13.61
CA LYS A 123 -8.70 1.00 -14.45
C LYS A 123 -9.25 -0.05 -15.43
N SER A 124 -9.02 -1.35 -15.18
CA SER A 124 -9.46 -2.41 -16.10
C SER A 124 -10.56 -3.32 -15.55
N GLY A 125 -10.75 -3.31 -14.24
CA GLY A 125 -11.56 -4.28 -13.49
C GLY A 125 -10.86 -5.61 -13.24
N LEU A 126 -9.64 -5.85 -13.74
CA LEU A 126 -9.00 -7.17 -13.71
C LEU A 126 -8.07 -7.36 -12.51
N ILE A 127 -8.29 -8.45 -11.77
CA ILE A 127 -7.42 -8.99 -10.73
C ILE A 127 -6.88 -10.34 -11.20
N TYR A 128 -5.59 -10.57 -11.00
CA TYR A 128 -4.92 -11.86 -11.21
C TYR A 128 -4.27 -12.32 -9.92
N THR A 129 -4.70 -13.48 -9.44
CA THR A 129 -4.13 -14.15 -8.28
C THR A 129 -3.33 -15.34 -8.79
N ASP A 130 -2.00 -15.27 -8.74
CA ASP A 130 -1.09 -16.34 -9.14
C ASP A 130 -0.16 -16.70 -7.99
N THR A 131 -0.60 -17.66 -7.19
CA THR A 131 -0.11 -17.85 -5.83
C THR A 131 -0.20 -19.32 -5.47
N GLY A 132 0.51 -19.75 -4.44
CA GLY A 132 0.51 -21.15 -4.04
C GLY A 132 1.67 -21.54 -3.16
N HIS A 133 1.58 -22.75 -2.61
CA HIS A 133 2.57 -23.30 -1.69
C HIS A 133 2.57 -24.83 -1.78
N MET A 134 3.67 -25.46 -1.38
CA MET A 134 3.85 -26.93 -1.43
C MET A 134 3.56 -27.52 -2.82
N ASP A 135 4.18 -26.97 -3.88
CA ASP A 135 4.09 -27.53 -5.23
C ASP A 135 2.67 -27.52 -5.85
N TYR A 136 1.81 -26.62 -5.37
CA TYR A 136 0.43 -26.43 -5.83
C TYR A 136 0.14 -24.94 -5.99
N TYR A 137 -0.04 -24.49 -7.24
CA TYR A 137 -0.12 -23.08 -7.63
C TYR A 137 -1.35 -22.81 -8.49
N PRO A 138 -2.54 -22.65 -7.87
CA PRO A 138 -3.74 -22.23 -8.59
C PRO A 138 -3.61 -20.78 -9.04
N ILE A 139 -4.20 -20.49 -10.20
CA ILE A 139 -4.38 -19.13 -10.69
C ILE A 139 -5.87 -18.83 -10.86
N SER A 140 -6.26 -17.58 -10.60
CA SER A 140 -7.58 -17.07 -10.96
C SER A 140 -7.47 -15.67 -11.54
N ILE A 141 -8.34 -15.38 -12.52
CA ILE A 141 -8.50 -14.06 -13.12
C ILE A 141 -9.94 -13.63 -12.86
N THR A 142 -10.10 -12.58 -12.06
CA THR A 142 -11.39 -12.04 -11.65
C THR A 142 -11.61 -10.68 -12.29
N LYS A 143 -12.83 -10.43 -12.77
CA LYS A 143 -13.24 -9.14 -13.31
C LYS A 143 -14.30 -8.49 -12.43
N LEU A 144 -14.07 -7.25 -12.05
CA LEU A 144 -15.07 -6.31 -11.53
C LEU A 144 -15.75 -5.61 -12.70
N GLU A 145 -17.08 -5.72 -12.78
CA GLU A 145 -17.88 -4.96 -13.75
C GLU A 145 -19.25 -4.63 -13.14
N ASN A 146 -19.61 -3.34 -13.10
CA ASN A 146 -20.87 -2.86 -12.53
C ASN A 146 -21.13 -3.34 -11.09
N GLY A 147 -20.10 -3.28 -10.23
CA GLY A 147 -20.19 -3.71 -8.83
C GLY A 147 -20.28 -5.23 -8.64
N VAL A 148 -20.00 -6.04 -9.66
CA VAL A 148 -20.01 -7.51 -9.58
C VAL A 148 -18.63 -8.06 -9.90
N PHE A 149 -18.08 -8.82 -8.96
CA PHE A 149 -16.88 -9.63 -9.19
C PHE A 149 -17.26 -10.96 -9.81
N THR A 150 -16.57 -11.34 -10.88
CA THR A 150 -16.77 -12.63 -11.58
C THR A 150 -15.41 -13.25 -11.90
N GLU A 151 -15.16 -14.49 -11.48
CA GLU A 151 -14.02 -15.27 -11.99
C GLU A 151 -14.27 -15.59 -13.47
N ILE A 152 -13.43 -15.03 -14.35
CA ILE A 152 -13.57 -15.18 -15.81
C ILE A 152 -12.63 -16.24 -16.38
N ALA A 153 -11.60 -16.63 -15.63
CA ALA A 153 -10.68 -17.69 -15.97
C ALA A 153 -9.99 -18.23 -14.72
N SER A 154 -9.65 -19.51 -14.72
CA SER A 154 -8.86 -20.16 -13.70
C SER A 154 -8.08 -21.34 -14.28
N GLY A 155 -6.99 -21.66 -13.61
CA GLY A 155 -6.10 -22.75 -13.97
C GLY A 155 -5.25 -23.16 -12.79
N ILE A 156 -4.45 -24.20 -12.98
CA ILE A 156 -3.53 -24.65 -11.95
C ILE A 156 -2.26 -25.24 -12.54
N ARG A 157 -1.13 -24.97 -11.89
CA ARG A 157 0.11 -25.73 -12.09
C ARG A 157 0.55 -26.39 -10.78
N TYR A 158 0.95 -27.66 -10.84
CA TYR A 158 1.28 -28.43 -9.64
C TYR A 158 2.23 -29.59 -9.95
N VAL A 159 2.91 -30.13 -8.94
CA VAL A 159 3.68 -31.39 -9.08
C VAL A 159 2.71 -32.57 -8.97
N SER A 160 2.63 -33.39 -10.03
CA SER A 160 1.77 -34.57 -10.03
C SER A 160 2.22 -35.62 -9.00
N GLU A 161 1.31 -36.49 -8.53
CA GLU A 161 1.70 -37.59 -7.63
C GLU A 161 2.77 -38.51 -8.24
N GLU A 162 2.77 -38.67 -9.56
CA GLU A 162 3.75 -39.49 -10.26
C GLU A 162 5.13 -38.84 -10.23
N ASP A 163 5.20 -37.53 -10.48
CA ASP A 163 6.47 -36.80 -10.51
C ASP A 163 7.01 -36.58 -9.09
N PHE A 164 6.14 -36.35 -8.11
CA PHE A 164 6.52 -36.30 -6.70
C PHE A 164 7.20 -37.60 -6.25
N LYS A 165 6.67 -38.77 -6.65
CA LYS A 165 7.29 -40.07 -6.37
C LYS A 165 8.65 -40.22 -7.05
N LYS A 166 8.77 -39.84 -8.32
CA LYS A 166 10.06 -39.90 -9.06
C LYS A 166 11.12 -39.01 -8.42
N MET A 167 10.76 -37.81 -7.98
CA MET A 167 11.67 -36.91 -7.25
C MET A 167 12.15 -37.52 -5.93
N GLY A 168 11.29 -38.29 -5.25
CA GLY A 168 11.68 -39.02 -4.04
C GLY A 168 12.57 -40.24 -4.28
N GLU A 169 12.57 -40.79 -5.50
CA GLU A 169 13.34 -41.99 -5.89
C GLU A 169 14.68 -41.65 -6.59
N ASP A 170 14.75 -40.53 -7.30
CA ASP A 170 15.94 -40.05 -8.02
C ASP A 170 16.20 -38.57 -7.74
N GLU A 171 17.28 -38.28 -7.01
CA GLU A 171 17.72 -36.92 -6.67
C GLU A 171 18.07 -36.06 -7.91
N ASN A 172 18.28 -36.66 -9.09
CA ASN A 172 18.53 -35.94 -10.34
C ASN A 172 17.28 -35.76 -11.21
N TYR A 173 16.11 -36.25 -10.77
CA TYR A 173 14.87 -36.06 -11.52
C TYR A 173 14.51 -34.57 -11.56
N PRO A 174 14.20 -33.99 -12.73
CA PRO A 174 13.90 -32.57 -12.84
C PRO A 174 12.59 -32.22 -12.14
N TYR A 175 12.56 -31.07 -11.48
CA TYR A 175 11.31 -30.48 -11.00
C TYR A 175 10.39 -30.21 -12.20
N THR A 176 9.25 -30.91 -12.23
CA THR A 176 8.33 -30.92 -13.37
C THR A 176 6.93 -30.60 -12.88
N LEU A 177 6.32 -29.59 -13.49
CA LEU A 177 4.94 -29.20 -13.22
C LEU A 177 3.99 -29.77 -14.29
N THR A 178 2.82 -30.18 -13.83
CA THR A 178 1.64 -30.44 -14.63
C THR A 178 0.79 -29.18 -14.65
N TYR A 179 0.22 -28.85 -15.81
CA TYR A 179 -0.59 -27.65 -16.02
C TYR A 179 -2.00 -28.06 -16.45
N GLU A 180 -3.01 -27.47 -15.81
CA GLU A 180 -4.41 -27.68 -16.13
C GLU A 180 -5.10 -26.33 -16.30
N TRP A 181 -5.91 -26.22 -17.35
CA TRP A 181 -6.76 -25.06 -17.61
C TRP A 181 -8.21 -25.51 -17.70
N GLY A 182 -9.05 -25.07 -16.76
CA GLY A 182 -10.35 -25.70 -16.54
C GLY A 182 -10.22 -27.19 -16.23
N ASP A 183 -10.84 -28.06 -17.03
CA ASP A 183 -10.80 -29.51 -16.88
C ASP A 183 -9.78 -30.20 -17.82
N GLU A 184 -8.95 -29.44 -18.54
CA GLU A 184 -8.03 -29.97 -19.54
C GLU A 184 -6.56 -29.81 -19.11
N THR A 185 -5.77 -30.89 -19.22
CA THR A 185 -4.32 -30.83 -19.09
C THR A 185 -3.70 -30.22 -20.34
N VAL A 186 -2.89 -29.18 -20.17
CA VAL A 186 -2.26 -28.42 -21.25
C VAL A 186 -0.74 -28.38 -21.08
N THR A 187 -0.03 -27.94 -22.11
CA THR A 187 1.40 -27.62 -21.99
C THR A 187 1.61 -26.28 -21.25
N GLU A 188 2.81 -26.04 -20.74
CA GLU A 188 3.17 -24.74 -20.13
C GLU A 188 2.99 -23.57 -21.12
N GLU A 189 3.36 -23.77 -22.39
CA GLU A 189 3.19 -22.76 -23.44
C GLU A 189 1.70 -22.43 -23.67
N GLU A 190 0.84 -23.44 -23.72
CA GLU A 190 -0.61 -23.26 -23.85
C GLU A 190 -1.23 -22.63 -22.60
N PHE A 191 -0.80 -23.04 -21.40
CA PHE A 191 -1.24 -22.45 -20.14
C PHE A 191 -0.95 -20.94 -20.10
N ASN A 192 0.29 -20.56 -20.43
CA ASN A 192 0.69 -19.15 -20.48
C ASN A 192 -0.04 -18.38 -21.59
N ALA A 193 -0.30 -19.02 -22.73
CA ALA A 193 -1.12 -18.42 -23.78
C ALA A 193 -2.56 -18.17 -23.32
N HIS A 194 -3.17 -19.11 -22.58
CA HIS A 194 -4.49 -18.92 -22.00
C HIS A 194 -4.51 -17.79 -20.98
N VAL A 195 -3.53 -17.69 -20.08
CA VAL A 195 -3.43 -16.53 -19.16
C VAL A 195 -3.39 -15.22 -19.95
N ALA A 196 -2.56 -15.15 -20.99
CA ALA A 196 -2.40 -13.96 -21.83
C ALA A 196 -3.66 -13.57 -22.63
N GLU A 197 -4.63 -14.46 -22.81
CA GLU A 197 -5.93 -14.12 -23.42
C GLU A 197 -6.79 -13.24 -22.50
N TYR A 198 -6.61 -13.36 -21.18
CA TYR A 198 -7.44 -12.68 -20.18
C TYR A 198 -6.70 -11.60 -19.39
N TYR A 199 -5.37 -11.73 -19.23
CA TYR A 199 -4.58 -10.83 -18.40
C TYR A 199 -3.18 -10.57 -19.00
N ASP A 200 -2.83 -9.29 -19.11
CA ASP A 200 -1.51 -8.83 -19.54
C ASP A 200 -0.61 -8.67 -18.31
N VAL A 201 0.16 -9.71 -17.99
CA VAL A 201 1.00 -9.79 -16.77
C VAL A 201 1.97 -8.61 -16.67
N ASP A 202 2.47 -8.10 -17.80
CA ASP A 202 3.41 -6.97 -17.83
C ASP A 202 2.75 -5.63 -17.45
N LYS A 203 1.41 -5.55 -17.49
CA LYS A 203 0.64 -4.39 -17.01
C LYS A 203 0.15 -4.54 -15.58
N GLY A 204 0.35 -5.71 -14.97
CA GLY A 204 -0.04 -5.97 -13.61
C GLY A 204 0.74 -5.11 -12.62
N LYS A 205 0.05 -4.64 -11.59
CA LYS A 205 0.61 -3.96 -10.43
C LYS A 205 0.24 -4.72 -9.18
N GLN A 206 1.20 -4.89 -8.28
CA GLN A 206 0.89 -5.28 -6.92
C GLN A 206 0.38 -4.06 -6.15
N PRO A 207 -0.59 -4.21 -5.24
CA PRO A 207 -0.95 -3.14 -4.32
C PRO A 207 0.25 -2.79 -3.43
N ASP A 208 0.41 -1.50 -3.15
CA ASP A 208 1.50 -0.91 -2.37
C ASP A 208 0.94 0.16 -1.41
N ASN A 209 1.82 0.85 -0.69
CA ASN A 209 1.47 1.92 0.25
C ASN A 209 0.47 1.44 1.31
N TYR A 210 0.79 0.33 1.97
CA TYR A 210 -0.07 -0.22 3.02
C TYR A 210 -0.05 0.63 4.30
N TYR A 211 -1.21 0.67 4.95
CA TYR A 211 -1.45 1.34 6.22
C TYR A 211 -1.91 0.31 7.26
N SER A 212 -1.61 0.58 8.53
CA SER A 212 -2.22 -0.13 9.66
C SER A 212 -3.71 0.21 9.78
N TYR A 213 -4.46 -0.57 10.57
CA TYR A 213 -5.89 -0.33 10.78
C TYR A 213 -6.20 1.11 11.26
N ASP A 214 -5.51 1.56 12.32
CA ASP A 214 -5.79 2.87 12.93
C ASP A 214 -5.41 4.01 11.98
N GLU A 215 -4.27 3.87 11.28
CA GLU A 215 -3.78 4.85 10.31
C GLU A 215 -4.73 4.96 9.10
N PHE A 216 -5.16 3.81 8.56
CA PHE A 216 -6.06 3.77 7.43
C PHE A 216 -7.46 4.29 7.77
N LEU A 217 -7.96 3.93 8.96
CA LEU A 217 -9.24 4.43 9.45
C LEU A 217 -9.19 5.96 9.62
N TYR A 218 -8.10 6.49 10.17
CA TYR A 218 -7.89 7.93 10.27
C TYR A 218 -7.85 8.59 8.88
N LEU A 219 -7.14 7.99 7.92
CA LEU A 219 -7.09 8.45 6.52
C LEU A 219 -8.48 8.55 5.89
N LEU A 220 -9.30 7.49 6.00
CA LEU A 220 -10.64 7.47 5.42
C LEU A 220 -11.57 8.53 6.05
N GLU A 221 -11.40 8.81 7.34
CA GLU A 221 -12.26 9.74 8.09
C GLU A 221 -11.85 11.20 7.94
N ASN A 222 -10.56 11.47 7.75
CA ASN A 222 -9.99 12.83 7.81
C ASN A 222 -9.34 13.26 6.49
N GLY A 223 -9.26 12.36 5.50
CA GLY A 223 -8.70 12.62 4.18
C GLY A 223 -7.21 12.91 4.16
N LYS A 224 -6.52 12.55 5.25
CA LYS A 224 -5.07 12.63 5.42
C LYS A 224 -4.63 11.64 6.50
N TRP A 225 -3.39 11.20 6.44
CA TRP A 225 -2.78 10.33 7.46
C TRP A 225 -2.55 11.11 8.78
N TYR A 226 -2.35 10.41 9.89
CA TYR A 226 -2.32 10.95 11.24
C TYR A 226 -1.26 12.03 11.42
N SER A 227 -0.04 11.77 10.94
CA SER A 227 1.11 12.66 11.04
C SER A 227 1.20 13.72 9.93
N ALA A 228 0.16 13.89 9.10
CA ALA A 228 0.21 14.80 7.94
C ALA A 228 0.45 16.28 8.29
N ASP A 229 0.09 16.72 9.50
CA ASP A 229 0.33 18.09 9.97
C ASP A 229 1.58 18.21 10.86
N HIS A 230 2.26 17.09 11.13
CA HIS A 230 3.44 17.08 11.98
C HIS A 230 4.63 17.74 11.29
N LYS A 231 5.63 18.13 12.08
CA LYS A 231 6.86 18.76 11.60
C LYS A 231 8.06 17.95 12.03
N TYR A 232 9.07 17.93 11.17
CA TYR A 232 10.30 17.18 11.39
C TYR A 232 11.51 18.12 11.35
N GLU A 233 12.47 17.89 12.23
CA GLU A 233 13.77 18.55 12.25
C GLU A 233 14.87 17.48 12.18
N LEU A 234 15.84 17.67 11.28
CA LEU A 234 17.02 16.81 11.19
C LEU A 234 18.12 17.38 12.08
N ILE A 235 18.63 16.57 13.00
CA ILE A 235 19.75 16.96 13.87
C ILE A 235 20.93 16.06 13.57
N ALA A 236 21.94 16.59 12.86
CA ALA A 236 23.20 15.90 12.60
C ALA A 236 24.12 15.97 13.83
N GLN A 237 24.05 14.95 14.68
CA GLN A 237 24.85 14.86 15.89
C GLN A 237 25.15 13.39 16.23
N ASP A 238 26.44 13.06 16.35
CA ASP A 238 26.89 11.78 16.87
C ASP A 238 26.47 11.62 18.33
N CYS A 239 25.54 10.70 18.59
CA CYS A 239 25.05 10.36 19.92
C CYS A 239 24.49 8.93 19.93
N SER A 240 24.04 8.46 21.10
CA SER A 240 23.24 7.24 21.19
C SER A 240 21.77 7.53 20.90
N TRP A 241 20.98 6.53 20.53
CA TRP A 241 19.52 6.69 20.41
C TRP A 241 18.91 7.22 21.71
N ASN A 242 19.37 6.69 22.85
CA ASN A 242 18.93 7.13 24.17
C ASN A 242 19.22 8.61 24.45
N ASP A 243 20.31 9.15 23.90
CA ASP A 243 20.62 10.57 24.02
C ASP A 243 19.83 11.40 23.01
N ALA A 244 19.66 10.91 21.77
CA ALA A 244 18.81 11.52 20.76
C ALA A 244 17.36 11.71 21.27
N GLN A 245 16.77 10.68 21.88
CA GLN A 245 15.43 10.76 22.48
C GLN A 245 15.35 11.85 23.55
N LYS A 246 16.34 11.95 24.43
CA LYS A 246 16.36 13.02 25.45
C LYS A 246 16.47 14.40 24.81
N ILE A 247 17.29 14.56 23.78
CA ILE A 247 17.46 15.84 23.08
C ILE A 247 16.15 16.24 22.39
N CYS A 248 15.46 15.32 21.72
CA CYS A 248 14.14 15.59 21.14
C CYS A 248 13.14 16.05 22.21
N LEU A 249 13.07 15.34 23.35
CA LEU A 249 12.20 15.70 24.48
C LEU A 249 12.53 17.09 25.05
N GLU A 250 13.81 17.44 25.20
CA GLU A 250 14.26 18.77 25.66
C GLU A 250 13.86 19.88 24.67
N LYS A 251 13.74 19.56 23.38
CA LYS A 251 13.27 20.47 22.32
C LYS A 251 11.74 20.55 22.23
N GLY A 252 11.02 19.75 23.01
CA GLY A 252 9.55 19.70 23.00
C GLY A 252 8.95 18.76 21.95
N GLY A 253 9.80 17.99 21.25
CA GLY A 253 9.41 16.93 20.33
C GLY A 253 9.73 15.54 20.88
N TYR A 254 9.89 14.57 19.98
CA TYR A 254 10.28 13.19 20.28
C TYR A 254 11.00 12.60 19.06
N LEU A 255 11.67 11.46 19.19
CA LEU A 255 12.21 10.79 18.00
C LEU A 255 11.06 10.36 17.08
N ALA A 256 11.19 10.68 15.79
CA ALA A 256 10.09 10.52 14.86
C ALA A 256 9.57 9.08 14.79
N THR A 257 8.27 8.92 14.92
CA THR A 257 7.57 7.70 14.49
C THR A 257 7.41 7.76 12.98
N VAL A 258 7.37 6.60 12.31
CA VAL A 258 7.12 6.54 10.86
C VAL A 258 6.04 5.51 10.63
N THR A 259 4.78 5.94 10.58
CA THR A 259 3.60 5.06 10.65
C THR A 259 2.99 4.79 9.28
N CYS A 260 3.44 5.47 8.22
CA CYS A 260 3.00 5.23 6.85
C CYS A 260 4.05 5.64 5.81
N THR A 261 3.87 5.16 4.58
CA THR A 261 4.80 5.45 3.47
C THR A 261 4.81 6.94 3.10
N ASP A 262 3.71 7.66 3.27
CA ASP A 262 3.68 9.11 3.00
C ASP A 262 4.48 9.93 4.02
N GLU A 263 4.46 9.53 5.29
CA GLU A 263 5.35 10.11 6.31
C GLU A 263 6.82 9.83 5.99
N ALA A 264 7.14 8.60 5.55
CA ALA A 264 8.48 8.27 5.09
C ALA A 264 8.92 9.15 3.90
N LYS A 265 8.03 9.45 2.94
CA LYS A 265 8.30 10.38 1.83
C LYS A 265 8.61 11.79 2.33
N VAL A 266 7.83 12.32 3.28
CA VAL A 266 8.07 13.65 3.88
C VAL A 266 9.46 13.75 4.50
N ILE A 267 9.87 12.73 5.27
CA ILE A 267 11.21 12.70 5.88
C ILE A 267 12.31 12.54 4.81
N SER A 268 12.05 11.74 3.76
CA SER A 268 12.98 11.55 2.63
C SER A 268 13.25 12.85 1.88
N GLU A 269 12.19 13.61 1.59
CA GLU A 269 12.27 14.92 0.95
C GLU A 269 13.07 15.90 1.82
N LEU A 270 12.80 15.95 3.12
CA LEU A 270 13.52 16.80 4.06
C LEU A 270 15.04 16.48 4.08
N ILE A 271 15.42 15.20 4.14
CA ILE A 271 16.82 14.76 4.09
C ILE A 271 17.51 15.21 2.80
N LYS A 272 16.80 15.09 1.68
CA LYS A 272 17.30 15.49 0.37
C LYS A 272 17.46 17.01 0.26
N GLU A 273 16.48 17.78 0.71
CA GLU A 273 16.47 19.24 0.66
C GLU A 273 17.57 19.87 1.52
N GLU A 274 17.81 19.32 2.72
CA GLU A 274 18.87 19.78 3.62
C GLU A 274 20.27 19.26 3.25
N GLY A 275 20.37 18.39 2.24
CA GLY A 275 21.65 17.86 1.76
C GLY A 275 22.29 16.87 2.75
N HIS A 276 21.48 16.01 3.35
CA HIS A 276 21.88 15.04 4.35
C HIS A 276 21.79 13.58 3.87
N THR A 277 21.81 13.37 2.56
CA THR A 277 21.70 12.03 1.93
C THR A 277 22.87 11.08 2.27
N ASP A 278 23.99 11.61 2.77
CA ASP A 278 25.15 10.82 3.22
C ASP A 278 25.08 10.36 4.69
N LYS A 279 23.99 10.72 5.41
CA LYS A 279 23.81 10.47 6.84
C LYS A 279 22.77 9.39 7.12
N ALA A 280 22.83 8.89 8.35
CA ALA A 280 21.83 8.00 8.92
C ALA A 280 21.22 8.63 10.16
N PHE A 281 19.91 8.50 10.33
CA PHE A 281 19.15 9.19 11.35
C PHE A 281 18.42 8.21 12.26
N PHE A 282 18.61 8.31 13.58
CA PHE A 282 17.76 7.58 14.51
C PHE A 282 16.31 8.07 14.43
N VAL A 283 15.39 7.11 14.54
CA VAL A 283 13.93 7.30 14.62
C VAL A 283 13.39 6.57 15.85
N GLY A 284 12.14 6.85 16.25
CA GLY A 284 11.51 6.43 17.50
C GLY A 284 11.23 4.94 17.67
N TYR A 285 11.78 4.09 16.81
CA TYR A 285 11.56 2.64 16.83
C TYR A 285 12.45 1.92 17.86
N ARG A 286 11.88 0.88 18.47
CA ARG A 286 12.55 -0.11 19.31
C ARG A 286 12.24 -1.52 18.86
N SER A 287 13.27 -2.35 18.73
CA SER A 287 13.10 -3.78 18.49
C SER A 287 12.61 -4.52 19.74
N CYS A 288 12.34 -5.81 19.59
CA CYS A 288 11.91 -6.65 20.71
C CYS A 288 13.01 -6.75 21.78
N GLU A 289 12.65 -6.46 23.04
CA GLU A 289 13.60 -6.45 24.15
C GLU A 289 12.91 -6.73 25.48
N TRP A 290 13.69 -7.13 26.49
CA TRP A 290 13.22 -7.19 27.88
C TRP A 290 13.44 -5.84 28.56
N VAL A 291 12.35 -5.18 28.95
CA VAL A 291 12.37 -3.98 29.79
C VAL A 291 11.99 -4.37 31.23
N GLY A 292 13.01 -4.61 32.05
CA GLY A 292 12.82 -5.21 33.37
C GLY A 292 12.27 -6.63 33.25
N ASP A 293 11.10 -6.89 33.85
CA ASP A 293 10.42 -8.19 33.80
C ASP A 293 9.38 -8.27 32.66
N THR A 294 9.28 -7.26 31.79
CA THR A 294 8.31 -7.20 30.69
C THR A 294 9.02 -7.42 29.37
N PHE A 295 8.56 -8.39 28.58
CA PHE A 295 8.96 -8.52 27.19
C PHE A 295 8.15 -7.54 26.34
N CYS A 296 8.84 -6.65 25.63
CA CYS A 296 8.22 -5.70 24.73
C CYS A 296 8.46 -6.14 23.29
N SER A 297 7.41 -6.12 22.46
CA SER A 297 7.52 -6.37 21.02
C SER A 297 8.16 -5.18 20.28
N PHE A 298 8.29 -5.31 18.96
CA PHE A 298 8.66 -4.22 18.05
C PHE A 298 7.67 -3.07 18.21
N ARG A 299 8.15 -1.83 18.32
CA ARG A 299 7.28 -0.70 18.70
C ARG A 299 7.82 0.67 18.34
N TRP A 300 6.89 1.59 18.07
CA TRP A 300 7.13 3.02 18.03
C TRP A 300 7.00 3.62 19.43
N ILE A 301 7.92 4.52 19.82
CA ILE A 301 7.89 5.22 21.11
C ILE A 301 7.27 6.61 20.91
N ASN A 302 6.11 6.81 21.52
CA ASN A 302 5.36 8.06 21.45
C ASN A 302 5.97 9.13 22.37
N LYS A 303 5.58 10.38 22.16
CA LYS A 303 5.99 11.56 22.93
C LYS A 303 5.85 11.43 24.44
N ASP A 304 4.76 10.83 24.91
CA ASP A 304 4.46 10.65 26.34
C ASP A 304 5.17 9.43 26.96
N GLY A 305 5.95 8.70 26.17
CA GLY A 305 6.61 7.46 26.56
C GLY A 305 5.71 6.22 26.48
N SER A 306 4.45 6.37 26.06
CA SER A 306 3.66 5.23 25.60
C SER A 306 4.27 4.66 24.30
N TYR A 307 3.78 3.50 23.88
CA TYR A 307 4.25 2.88 22.66
C TYR A 307 3.10 2.25 21.90
N GLN A 308 3.29 2.15 20.59
CA GLN A 308 2.45 1.38 19.68
C GLN A 308 3.26 0.17 19.22
N GLU A 309 2.77 -1.02 19.51
CA GLU A 309 3.35 -2.24 18.92
C GLU A 309 3.10 -2.24 17.41
N VAL A 310 4.08 -2.70 16.66
CA VAL A 310 4.00 -2.75 15.19
C VAL A 310 4.62 -4.02 14.66
N MET A 311 4.21 -4.42 13.47
CA MET A 311 4.91 -5.42 12.68
C MET A 311 5.75 -4.72 11.60
N PRO A 312 7.10 -4.63 11.75
CA PRO A 312 7.91 -3.82 10.84
C PRO A 312 7.84 -4.27 9.37
N SER A 313 7.67 -5.57 9.13
CA SER A 313 7.50 -6.14 7.78
C SER A 313 6.28 -5.66 7.02
N MET A 314 5.34 -4.93 7.66
CA MET A 314 4.19 -4.35 6.98
C MET A 314 4.51 -3.03 6.28
N TYR A 315 5.63 -2.40 6.62
CA TYR A 315 6.01 -1.13 6.03
C TYR A 315 6.89 -1.36 4.79
N ASP A 316 6.51 -0.76 3.66
CA ASP A 316 7.29 -0.81 2.41
C ASP A 316 8.69 -0.21 2.55
N PHE A 317 8.88 0.66 3.55
CA PHE A 317 10.14 1.32 3.89
C PHE A 317 10.94 0.58 4.98
N TRP A 318 10.60 -0.66 5.30
CA TRP A 318 11.36 -1.48 6.25
C TRP A 318 12.30 -2.46 5.55
N ASP A 319 13.54 -2.53 6.01
CA ASP A 319 14.48 -3.56 5.59
C ASP A 319 15.31 -4.06 6.79
N TYR A 320 15.53 -5.36 6.85
CA TYR A 320 16.26 -6.01 7.92
C TYR A 320 17.79 -5.85 7.79
N HIS A 321 18.30 -5.45 6.61
CA HIS A 321 19.74 -5.41 6.36
C HIS A 321 20.23 -4.07 5.81
N SER A 322 20.78 -3.24 6.69
CA SER A 322 21.40 -1.97 6.32
C SER A 322 22.64 -2.19 5.44
N PRO A 323 22.70 -1.57 4.25
CA PRO A 323 23.90 -1.63 3.43
C PRO A 323 25.11 -1.02 4.15
N GLY A 324 26.20 -1.78 4.23
CA GLY A 324 27.45 -1.33 4.87
C GLY A 324 27.50 -1.51 6.39
N TYR A 325 26.45 -2.05 7.02
CA TYR A 325 26.55 -2.56 8.39
C TYR A 325 26.99 -4.03 8.36
N ASP A 326 28.03 -4.34 9.14
CA ASP A 326 28.53 -5.71 9.26
C ASP A 326 27.81 -6.44 10.39
N TYR A 327 26.66 -7.04 10.05
CA TYR A 327 25.84 -7.84 10.96
C TYR A 327 26.60 -9.02 11.58
N THR A 328 27.72 -9.46 11.00
CA THR A 328 28.54 -10.56 11.57
C THR A 328 29.34 -10.13 12.81
N LYS A 329 29.47 -8.83 13.05
CA LYS A 329 30.08 -8.27 14.27
C LYS A 329 29.10 -8.15 15.43
N ASN A 330 27.80 -8.21 15.16
CA ASN A 330 26.79 -8.42 16.18
C ASN A 330 26.64 -9.92 16.38
N GLU A 331 27.10 -10.44 17.52
CA GLU A 331 26.56 -11.71 18.00
C GLU A 331 25.11 -11.44 18.43
N TRP A 332 24.17 -11.47 17.48
CA TRP A 332 22.74 -11.39 17.81
C TRP A 332 22.45 -12.47 18.83
N SER A 333 22.27 -12.05 20.08
CA SER A 333 22.03 -12.94 21.18
C SER A 333 20.81 -12.42 21.92
N PHE A 334 19.74 -13.21 21.86
CA PHE A 334 18.53 -13.00 22.66
C PHE A 334 18.82 -12.88 24.17
N GLN A 335 20.02 -13.32 24.60
CA GLN A 335 20.53 -13.23 25.96
C GLN A 335 21.39 -11.98 26.24
N GLY A 336 21.87 -11.28 25.21
CA GLY A 336 22.83 -10.16 25.32
C GLY A 336 22.20 -8.82 25.70
N GLY A 337 20.87 -8.67 25.58
CA GLY A 337 20.18 -7.43 25.90
C GLY A 337 20.59 -6.24 25.04
N GLU A 338 21.10 -6.50 23.83
CA GLU A 338 21.44 -5.44 22.88
C GLU A 338 20.15 -4.80 22.37
N GLN A 339 19.99 -3.51 22.67
CA GLN A 339 18.81 -2.75 22.31
C GLN A 339 18.94 -2.30 20.86
N GLU A 340 18.32 -3.06 19.95
CA GLU A 340 18.14 -2.66 18.57
C GLU A 340 17.09 -1.53 18.49
N VAL A 341 17.41 -0.53 17.68
CA VAL A 341 16.68 0.72 17.48
C VAL A 341 16.59 1.01 15.98
N GLY A 342 15.66 1.88 15.60
CA GLY A 342 15.46 2.23 14.20
C GLY A 342 16.49 3.25 13.72
N LEU A 343 17.08 2.95 12.57
CA LEU A 343 17.98 3.84 11.84
C LEU A 343 17.48 4.05 10.42
N ALA A 344 17.03 5.26 10.10
CA ALA A 344 16.61 5.66 8.77
C ALA A 344 17.81 6.05 7.91
N LYS A 345 17.86 5.56 6.67
CA LYS A 345 18.88 5.91 5.66
C LYS A 345 18.22 6.19 4.32
N PHE A 346 18.72 7.22 3.65
CA PHE A 346 18.24 7.63 2.33
C PHE A 346 18.90 6.82 1.20
N PHE A 347 18.12 6.48 0.19
CA PHE A 347 18.56 5.76 -1.01
C PHE A 347 18.31 6.61 -2.25
N GLU A 348 19.37 6.85 -3.03
CA GLU A 348 19.28 7.70 -4.23
C GLU A 348 18.53 7.04 -5.40
N GLU A 349 18.40 5.71 -5.39
CA GLU A 349 17.79 4.93 -6.48
C GLU A 349 16.31 5.26 -6.67
N ASP A 350 15.58 5.34 -5.56
CA ASP A 350 14.15 5.66 -5.51
C ASP A 350 13.86 6.98 -4.78
N GLY A 351 14.85 7.56 -4.11
CA GLY A 351 14.70 8.80 -3.36
C GLY A 351 13.95 8.63 -2.03
N MET A 352 13.95 7.42 -1.46
CA MET A 352 13.24 7.08 -0.24
C MET A 352 14.19 6.80 0.93
N ILE A 353 13.68 6.95 2.16
CA ILE A 353 14.29 6.36 3.34
C ILE A 353 13.86 4.91 3.49
N TYR A 354 14.78 4.10 4.00
CA TYR A 354 14.48 2.80 4.58
C TYR A 354 14.97 2.76 6.02
N ILE A 355 14.24 2.04 6.86
CA ILE A 355 14.52 1.91 8.29
C ILE A 355 15.08 0.51 8.56
N PHE A 356 16.18 0.49 9.29
CA PHE A 356 16.92 -0.71 9.64
C PHE A 356 17.07 -0.85 11.14
N ASP A 357 17.20 -2.10 11.59
CA ASP A 357 17.67 -2.39 12.94
C ASP A 357 19.16 -2.03 13.07
N ALA A 358 19.47 -1.23 14.10
CA ALA A 358 20.82 -0.83 14.46
C ALA A 358 20.96 -0.80 16.00
N PRO A 359 22.17 -0.97 16.57
CA PRO A 359 22.35 -0.88 18.01
C PRO A 359 22.26 0.57 18.51
N ASP A 360 21.72 0.79 19.72
CA ASP A 360 21.66 2.12 20.38
C ASP A 360 22.97 2.92 20.30
N ARG A 361 24.12 2.23 20.36
CA ARG A 361 25.47 2.82 20.30
C ARG A 361 26.24 2.38 19.06
N ILE A 362 25.74 2.73 17.87
CA ILE A 362 26.32 2.38 16.56
C ILE A 362 27.84 2.60 16.50
N LEU A 363 28.36 3.71 17.01
CA LEU A 363 29.80 4.02 16.92
C LEU A 363 30.71 3.04 17.67
N ASN A 364 30.18 2.22 18.59
CA ASN A 364 30.96 1.17 19.26
C ASN A 364 31.25 -0.02 18.34
N VAL A 365 30.35 -0.31 17.40
CA VAL A 365 30.42 -1.47 16.48
C VAL A 365 30.84 -1.06 15.07
N SER A 366 30.43 0.14 14.65
CA SER A 366 30.69 0.72 13.32
C SER A 366 31.21 2.16 13.43
N PRO A 367 32.48 2.36 13.80
CA PRO A 367 33.12 3.68 13.89
C PRO A 367 33.10 4.49 12.59
N GLU A 368 32.91 3.83 11.44
CA GLU A 368 32.77 4.45 10.11
C GLU A 368 31.56 5.40 9.97
N TYR A 369 30.61 5.35 10.91
CA TYR A 369 29.49 6.29 11.01
C TYR A 369 29.83 7.61 11.73
N THR A 370 31.07 7.79 12.22
CA THR A 370 31.50 9.03 12.88
C THR A 370 31.28 10.25 11.96
N GLY A 371 30.56 11.26 12.44
CA GLY A 371 30.17 12.46 11.70
C GLY A 371 29.04 12.25 10.67
N LYS A 372 28.47 11.05 10.62
CA LYS A 372 27.39 10.65 9.70
C LYS A 372 26.12 10.23 10.42
N LEU A 373 26.08 10.35 11.76
CA LEU A 373 24.87 10.10 12.52
C LEU A 373 24.09 11.38 12.78
N GLY A 374 22.79 11.21 12.90
CA GLY A 374 21.86 12.20 13.38
C GLY A 374 20.60 11.54 13.91
N PHE A 375 19.56 12.33 14.10
CA PHE A 375 18.24 11.85 14.46
C PHE A 375 17.15 12.78 13.93
N VAL A 376 15.96 12.23 13.74
CA VAL A 376 14.77 12.97 13.30
C VAL A 376 13.95 13.31 14.53
N CYS A 377 13.74 14.60 14.79
CA CYS A 377 12.85 15.07 15.85
C CYS A 377 11.50 15.47 15.25
N GLU A 378 10.43 14.86 15.74
CA GLU A 378 9.05 15.10 15.33
C GLU A 378 8.30 16.02 16.32
N TYR A 379 7.37 16.81 15.79
CA TYR A 379 6.53 17.75 16.52
C TYR A 379 5.08 17.75 16.00
N ASP A 380 4.12 17.47 16.89
CA ASP A 380 2.66 17.60 16.66
C ASP A 380 2.19 19.01 16.25
#